data_AF-X1HT60-F1
#
_entry.id   AF-X1HT60-F1
#
_cell.length_a   1.000
_cell.length_b   1.000
_cell.length_c   1.000
_cell.angle_alpha   90.00
_cell.angle_beta   90.00
_cell.angle_gamma   90.00
#
_symmetry.space_group_name_H-M   'P 1'
#
loop_
_entity.id
_entity.type
_entity.pdbx_description
1 polymer ?
#
loop_
_entity_poly.entity_id
_entity_poly.type
_entity_poly.pdbx_seq_one_letter_code
_entity_poly.pdbx_strand_id
1 'polypeptide(L)'
;MKEEEIKIETIEIPEILKKEYIKLANKLIKRSILKEEDMPAFKLMFYHYIVSLEAIEKIKKYGIVFKDRKIIRKNPAIQIFRDQSKLFYDYASQFGLLPADRRNKFLLDLFPEL
;
A
#
# COMPACT_ATOMS: atom_id res chain seq x y z
N MET A 1 32.38 -14.44 -13.54
CA MET A 1 30.93 -14.33 -13.28
C MET A 1 30.49 -13.02 -13.90
N LYS A 2 29.54 -13.04 -14.85
CA LYS A 2 28.94 -11.81 -15.38
C LYS A 2 27.86 -11.38 -14.40
N GLU A 3 27.97 -10.16 -13.88
CA GLU A 3 26.91 -9.54 -13.11
C GLU A 3 25.73 -9.32 -14.07
N GLU A 4 24.67 -10.11 -13.91
CA GLU A 4 23.41 -9.84 -14.59
C GLU A 4 22.80 -8.61 -13.93
N GLU A 5 22.82 -7.48 -14.65
CA GLU A 5 22.08 -6.28 -14.29
C GLU A 5 20.61 -6.67 -14.09
N ILE A 6 20.18 -6.68 -12.83
CA ILE A 6 18.77 -6.79 -12.47
C ILE A 6 18.12 -5.53 -12.99
N LYS A 7 17.52 -5.61 -14.18
CA LYS A 7 16.59 -4.60 -14.69
C LYS A 7 15.43 -4.55 -13.73
N ILE A 8 15.45 -3.56 -12.83
CA ILE A 8 14.30 -3.22 -12.02
C ILE A 8 13.27 -2.68 -13.02
N GLU A 9 12.43 -3.56 -13.54
CA GLU A 9 11.25 -3.15 -14.30
C GLU A 9 10.51 -2.15 -13.41
N THR A 10 10.55 -0.88 -13.81
CA THR A 10 9.73 0.16 -13.21
C THR A 10 8.30 -0.33 -13.29
N ILE A 11 7.74 -0.69 -12.14
CA ILE A 11 6.38 -1.22 -12.08
C ILE A 11 5.46 -0.11 -12.57
N GLU A 12 4.96 -0.28 -13.79
CA GLU A 12 4.03 0.64 -14.41
C GLU A 12 2.72 0.56 -13.64
N ILE A 13 2.47 1.59 -12.83
CA ILE A 13 1.18 1.77 -12.16
C ILE A 13 0.12 1.83 -13.24
N PRO A 14 -0.89 0.92 -13.24
CA PRO A 14 -1.98 0.95 -14.20
C PRO A 14 -2.58 2.36 -14.29
N GLU A 15 -2.82 2.87 -15.50
CA GLU A 15 -3.19 4.28 -15.73
C GLU A 15 -4.46 4.70 -14.96
N ILE A 16 -5.37 3.75 -14.69
CA ILE A 16 -6.56 3.97 -13.87
C ILE A 16 -6.22 4.27 -12.40
N LEU A 17 -5.23 3.57 -11.84
CA LEU A 17 -4.77 3.74 -10.47
C LEU A 17 -3.95 5.02 -10.32
N LYS A 18 -3.24 5.44 -11.38
CA LYS A 18 -2.56 6.74 -11.42
C LYS A 18 -3.55 7.90 -11.30
N LYS A 19 -4.71 7.83 -11.97
CA LYS A 19 -5.78 8.83 -11.85
C LYS A 19 -6.36 8.88 -10.44
N GLU A 20 -6.60 7.72 -9.83
CA GLU A 20 -7.10 7.64 -8.45
C GLU A 20 -6.09 8.18 -7.44
N TYR A 21 -4.82 7.83 -7.60
CA TYR A 21 -3.71 8.36 -6.80
C TYR A 21 -3.66 9.88 -6.86
N ILE A 22 -3.62 10.47 -8.06
CA ILE A 22 -3.59 11.93 -8.25
C ILE A 22 -4.82 12.58 -7.60
N LYS A 23 -6.01 12.00 -7.82
CA LYS A 23 -7.26 12.51 -7.23
C LYS A 23 -7.23 12.48 -5.71
N LEU A 24 -6.70 11.41 -5.11
CA LEU A 24 -6.60 11.28 -3.67
C LEU A 24 -5.54 12.22 -3.09
N ALA A 25 -4.34 12.24 -3.65
CA ALA A 25 -3.25 13.12 -3.23
C ALA A 25 -3.70 14.59 -3.23
N ASN A 26 -4.32 15.04 -4.33
CA ASN A 26 -4.85 16.40 -4.44
C ASN A 26 -5.90 16.74 -3.37
N LYS A 27 -6.76 15.77 -3.00
CA LYS A 27 -7.74 15.98 -1.91
C LYS A 27 -7.07 16.10 -0.55
N LEU A 28 -6.02 15.33 -0.30
CA LEU A 28 -5.29 15.34 0.97
C LEU A 28 -4.41 16.59 1.11
N ILE A 29 -3.75 17.03 0.04
CA ILE A 29 -3.00 18.30 -0.02
C ILE A 29 -3.95 19.48 0.23
N LYS A 30 -5.10 19.54 -0.44
CA LYS A 30 -6.12 20.58 -0.20
C LYS A 30 -6.63 20.63 1.24
N ARG A 31 -6.51 19.54 1.98
CA ARG A 31 -6.89 19.43 3.40
C ARG A 31 -5.70 19.61 4.35
N SER A 32 -4.52 19.97 3.84
CA SER A 32 -3.28 20.08 4.61
C SER A 32 -2.91 18.81 5.38
N ILE A 33 -3.34 17.64 4.88
CA ILE A 33 -2.98 16.33 5.44
C ILE A 33 -1.65 15.84 4.87
N LEU A 34 -1.41 16.12 3.58
CA LEU A 34 -0.14 15.86 2.91
C LEU A 34 0.48 17.18 2.48
N LYS A 35 1.81 17.25 2.54
CA LYS A 35 2.62 18.28 1.90
C LYS A 35 3.39 17.70 0.72
N GLU A 36 4.08 18.55 -0.05
CA GLU A 36 4.86 18.09 -1.20
C GLU A 36 5.99 17.15 -0.79
N GLU A 37 6.58 17.38 0.37
CA GLU A 37 7.67 16.58 0.94
C GLU A 37 7.23 15.15 1.30
N ASP A 38 5.93 14.95 1.54
CA ASP A 38 5.34 13.66 1.90
C ASP A 38 5.10 12.75 0.67
N MET A 39 5.14 13.33 -0.54
CA MET A 39 4.73 12.66 -1.77
C MET A 39 5.52 11.39 -2.11
N PRO A 40 6.85 11.30 -1.88
CA PRO A 40 7.59 10.05 -2.11
C PRO A 40 7.08 8.89 -1.24
N ALA A 41 6.83 9.15 0.05
CA ALA A 41 6.31 8.14 0.97
C ALA A 41 4.86 7.79 0.65
N PHE A 42 4.04 8.77 0.26
CA PHE A 42 2.66 8.53 -0.17
C PHE A 42 2.58 7.70 -1.46
N LYS A 43 3.51 7.92 -2.40
CA LYS A 43 3.64 7.09 -3.60
C LYS A 43 3.98 5.64 -3.25
N LEU A 44 4.89 5.43 -2.29
CA LEU A 44 5.27 4.08 -1.85
C LEU A 44 4.12 3.37 -1.12
N MET A 45 3.36 4.08 -0.28
CA MET A 45 2.11 3.57 0.28
C MET A 45 1.15 3.10 -0.82
N PHE A 46 0.94 3.92 -1.85
CA PHE A 46 0.05 3.57 -2.95
C PHE A 46 0.55 2.36 -3.74
N TYR A 47 1.87 2.23 -3.91
CA TYR A 47 2.47 1.05 -4.51
C TYR A 47 2.16 -0.24 -3.72
N HIS A 48 2.24 -0.22 -2.39
CA HIS A 48 1.85 -1.37 -1.56
C HIS A 48 0.37 -1.75 -1.72
N TYR A 49 -0.51 -0.76 -1.90
CA TYR A 49 -1.92 -1.01 -2.23
C TYR A 49 -2.08 -1.74 -3.56
N ILE A 50 -1.38 -1.30 -4.62
CA ILE A 50 -1.44 -1.93 -5.95
C ILE A 50 -0.98 -3.39 -5.88
N VAL A 51 0.19 -3.65 -5.28
CA VAL A 51 0.73 -5.02 -5.18
C VAL A 51 -0.22 -5.92 -4.37
N SER A 52 -0.91 -5.37 -3.36
CA SER A 52 -1.94 -6.08 -2.61
C SER A 52 -3.13 -6.47 -3.49
N LEU A 53 -3.60 -5.59 -4.38
CA LEU A 53 -4.68 -5.91 -5.33
C LEU A 53 -4.27 -7.01 -6.31
N GLU A 54 -3.06 -6.96 -6.86
CA GLU A 54 -2.55 -8.02 -7.74
C GLU A 54 -2.46 -9.37 -7.02
N ALA A 55 -2.02 -9.36 -5.76
CA ALA A 55 -1.99 -10.55 -4.93
C ALA A 55 -3.40 -11.10 -4.68
N ILE A 56 -4.39 -10.24 -4.42
CA ILE A 56 -5.80 -10.64 -4.30
C ILE A 56 -6.30 -11.31 -5.59
N GLU A 57 -6.02 -10.74 -6.75
CA GLU A 57 -6.43 -11.32 -8.04
C GLU A 57 -5.83 -12.72 -8.26
N LYS A 58 -4.55 -12.91 -7.89
CA LYS A 58 -3.91 -14.25 -7.90
C LYS A 58 -4.57 -15.21 -6.90
N ILE A 59 -4.95 -14.75 -5.70
CA ILE A 59 -5.64 -15.58 -4.71
C ILE A 59 -7.03 -15.98 -5.23
N LYS A 60 -7.79 -15.05 -5.81
CA LYS A 60 -9.11 -15.34 -6.42
C LYS A 60 -9.00 -16.36 -7.54
N LYS A 61 -7.99 -16.20 -8.42
CA LYS A 61 -7.79 -17.07 -9.58
C LYS A 61 -7.35 -18.49 -9.21
N TYR A 62 -6.43 -18.63 -8.26
CA TYR A 62 -5.78 -19.92 -7.96
C TYR A 62 -6.23 -20.55 -6.63
N GLY A 63 -7.03 -19.84 -5.84
CA GLY A 63 -7.42 -20.25 -4.49
C GLY A 63 -6.31 -20.03 -3.46
N ILE A 64 -6.64 -20.33 -2.19
CA ILE A 64 -5.73 -20.19 -1.04
C ILE A 64 -4.66 -21.29 -1.05
N VAL A 65 -5.02 -22.46 -1.55
CA VAL A 65 -4.12 -23.60 -1.80
C VAL A 65 -4.30 -24.04 -3.23
N PHE A 66 -3.21 -24.47 -3.87
CA PHE A 66 -3.24 -24.99 -5.23
C PHE A 66 -2.52 -26.34 -5.29
N LYS A 67 -2.94 -27.18 -6.23
CA LYS A 67 -2.33 -28.48 -6.47
C LYS A 67 -1.17 -28.32 -7.45
N ASP A 68 0.04 -28.54 -6.98
CA ASP A 68 1.25 -28.61 -7.80
C ASP A 68 1.63 -30.09 -8.00
N ARG A 69 1.36 -30.60 -9.20
CA ARG A 69 1.49 -32.02 -9.55
C ARG A 69 0.67 -32.91 -8.60
N LYS A 70 1.31 -33.49 -7.58
CA LYS A 70 0.69 -34.37 -6.56
C LYS A 70 0.72 -33.76 -5.15
N ILE A 71 1.28 -32.56 -4.98
CA ILE A 71 1.47 -31.91 -3.69
C ILE A 71 0.53 -30.71 -3.59
N ILE A 72 -0.17 -30.57 -2.47
CA ILE A 72 -0.94 -29.37 -2.15
C ILE A 72 0.02 -28.33 -1.58
N ARG A 73 0.10 -27.16 -2.21
CA ARG A 73 0.95 -26.05 -1.76
C ARG A 73 0.08 -24.83 -1.42
N LYS A 74 0.56 -24.02 -0.47
CA LYS A 74 -0.03 -22.72 -0.16
C LYS A 74 0.25 -21.74 -1.29
N ASN A 75 -0.75 -20.93 -1.66
CA ASN A 75 -0.57 -19.87 -2.64
C ASN A 75 0.40 -18.79 -2.10
N PRO A 76 1.56 -18.54 -2.75
CA PRO A 76 2.52 -17.53 -2.28
C PRO A 76 1.94 -16.11 -2.28
N ALA A 77 0.92 -15.84 -3.12
CA ALA A 77 0.25 -14.54 -3.15
C ALA A 77 -0.39 -14.17 -1.80
N ILE A 78 -0.71 -15.14 -0.94
CA ILE A 78 -1.22 -14.88 0.41
C ILE A 78 -0.19 -14.13 1.26
N GLN A 79 1.08 -14.54 1.18
CA GLN A 79 2.14 -13.90 1.95
C GLN A 79 2.40 -12.50 1.41
N ILE A 80 2.45 -12.34 0.08
CA ILE A 80 2.59 -11.03 -0.57
C ILE A 80 1.45 -10.11 -0.12
N PHE A 81 0.20 -10.55 -0.21
CA PHE A 81 -0.94 -9.75 0.23
C PHE A 81 -0.81 -9.31 1.69
N ARG A 82 -0.47 -10.23 2.59
CA ARG A 82 -0.33 -9.93 4.03
C ARG A 82 0.76 -8.89 4.27
N ASP A 83 1.93 -9.10 3.69
CA ASP A 83 3.11 -8.26 3.97
C ASP A 83 2.90 -6.85 3.36
N GLN A 84 2.32 -6.75 2.17
CA GLN A 84 2.01 -5.48 1.52
C GLN A 84 0.85 -4.74 2.20
N SER A 85 -0.18 -5.45 2.67
CA SER A 85 -1.27 -4.85 3.44
C SER A 85 -0.76 -4.26 4.76
N LYS A 86 0.20 -4.93 5.41
CA LYS A 86 0.84 -4.41 6.62
C LYS A 86 1.62 -3.12 6.33
N LEU A 87 2.46 -3.11 5.29
CA LEU A 87 3.21 -1.90 4.92
C LEU A 87 2.27 -0.74 4.55
N PHE A 88 1.20 -1.01 3.79
CA PHE A 88 0.17 -0.01 3.51
C PHE A 88 -0.43 0.56 4.80
N TYR A 89 -0.79 -0.30 5.76
CA TYR A 89 -1.33 0.12 7.05
C TYR A 89 -0.33 1.01 7.81
N ASP A 90 0.94 0.62 7.86
CA ASP A 90 1.99 1.37 8.57
C ASP A 90 2.16 2.78 7.98
N TYR A 91 2.22 2.92 6.66
CA TYR A 91 2.24 4.23 5.99
C TYR A 91 0.94 5.02 6.21
N ALA A 92 -0.22 4.37 6.08
CA ALA A 92 -1.50 5.03 6.26
C ALA A 92 -1.67 5.57 7.69
N SER A 93 -1.13 4.87 8.68
CA SER A 93 -1.10 5.32 10.07
C SER A 93 -0.18 6.52 10.27
N GLN A 94 1.02 6.50 9.68
CA GLN A 94 1.94 7.65 9.73
C GLN A 94 1.36 8.92 9.09
N PHE A 95 0.55 8.78 8.04
CA PHE A 95 -0.17 9.90 7.42
C PHE A 95 -1.47 10.29 8.15
N GLY A 96 -1.84 9.64 9.26
CA GLY A 96 -3.07 9.91 9.99
C GLY A 96 -4.34 9.59 9.19
N LEU A 97 -4.26 8.67 8.24
CA LEU A 97 -5.36 8.34 7.34
C LEU A 97 -6.36 7.38 7.97
N LEU A 98 -5.99 6.66 9.04
CA LEU A 98 -6.90 5.74 9.72
C LEU A 98 -7.80 6.49 10.71
N PRO A 99 -9.06 6.06 10.91
CA PRO A 99 -9.97 6.69 11.86
C PRO A 99 -9.41 6.77 13.29
N ALA A 100 -8.62 5.77 13.69
CA ALA A 100 -8.00 5.74 15.01
C ALA A 100 -7.00 6.88 15.21
N ASP A 101 -6.21 7.23 14.20
CA ASP A 101 -5.16 8.25 14.28
C ASP A 101 -5.75 9.67 14.32
N ARG A 102 -6.91 9.87 13.69
CA ARG A 102 -7.60 11.17 13.66
C ARG A 102 -8.17 11.58 15.02
N ARG A 103 -8.36 10.64 15.95
CA ARG A 103 -8.88 10.92 17.30
C ARG A 103 -7.85 11.61 18.19
N ASN A 104 -6.55 11.41 17.95
CA ASN A 104 -5.51 12.07 18.76
C ASN A 104 -5.45 13.57 18.53
N LYS A 105 -5.81 14.07 17.34
CA LYS A 105 -5.89 15.51 17.10
C LYS A 105 -6.96 16.19 17.97
N PHE A 106 -8.11 15.53 18.14
CA PHE A 106 -9.19 16.05 18.98
C PHE A 106 -8.82 16.10 20.46
N LEU A 107 -8.04 15.12 20.97
CA LEU A 107 -7.60 15.11 22.36
C LEU A 107 -6.48 16.13 22.64
N LEU A 108 -5.54 16.31 21.70
CA LEU A 108 -4.52 17.36 21.77
C LEU A 108 -5.12 18.77 21.69
N ASP A 109 -6.19 18.95 20.91
CA ASP A 109 -6.92 20.23 20.85
C ASP A 109 -7.72 20.51 22.15
N LEU A 110 -8.15 19.47 22.88
CA LEU A 110 -8.89 19.61 24.15
C LEU A 110 -7.98 19.74 25.38
N PHE A 111 -6.78 19.16 25.34
CA PHE A 111 -5.82 19.18 26.44
C PHE A 111 -4.43 19.50 25.90
N PRO A 112 -4.15 20.77 25.57
CA PRO A 112 -2.87 21.18 24.98
C PRO A 112 -1.66 21.09 25.93
N GLU A 113 -1.88 20.75 27.20
CA GLU A 113 -0.84 20.64 28.24
C GLU A 113 -0.41 19.19 28.56
N LEU A 114 -0.88 18.20 27.78
CA LEU A 114 -0.43 16.80 27.86
C LEU A 114 0.74 16.49 26.90
#